data_AF-A0A0E4BVV4-F1
#
_entry.id   AF-A0A0E4BVV4-F1
#
_cell.length_a   1.000
_cell.length_b   1.000
_cell.length_c   1.000
_cell.angle_alpha   90.00
_cell.angle_beta   90.00
_cell.angle_gamma   90.00
#
_symmetry.space_group_name_H-M   'P 1'
#
loop_
_entity.id
_entity.type
_entity.pdbx_description
1 polymer ?
#
loop_
_entity_poly.entity_id
_entity_poly.type
_entity_poly.pdbx_seq_one_letter_code
_entity_poly.pdbx_strand_id
1 'polypeptide(L)' 'MKASLCHIPEIAILHLIYQQKAYEGDAKDHEFSDTSMREHWQSGFEDTNRTLKRRDRIKMPEQGMGLVVHDVHRETESA' A
#
# COMPACT_ATOMS: atom_id res chain seq x y z
N MET A 1 -4.15 -23.69 18.92
CA MET A 1 -3.58 -22.47 18.31
C MET A 1 -4.56 -21.79 17.35
N LYS A 2 -5.15 -22.48 16.35
CA LYS A 2 -6.18 -21.89 15.46
C LYS A 2 -7.42 -21.33 16.18
N ALA A 3 -7.90 -21.98 17.24
CA ALA A 3 -9.07 -21.53 17.99
C ALA A 3 -8.90 -20.15 18.65
N SER A 4 -7.69 -19.80 19.06
CA SER A 4 -7.34 -18.53 19.73
C SER A 4 -7.26 -17.34 18.77
N LEU A 5 -7.29 -17.58 17.46
CA LEU A 5 -7.30 -16.55 16.42
C LEU A 5 -8.72 -16.31 15.87
N CYS A 6 -9.68 -17.17 16.20
CA CYS A 6 -11.06 -17.14 15.68
C CYS A 6 -11.85 -15.87 16.08
N HIS A 7 -11.39 -15.17 17.11
CA HIS A 7 -12.03 -13.95 17.63
C HIS A 7 -11.29 -12.66 17.23
N ILE A 8 -10.22 -12.76 16.44
CA ILE A 8 -9.61 -11.58 15.83
C ILE A 8 -10.49 -11.20 14.64
N PRO A 9 -10.92 -9.93 14.52
CA PRO A 9 -11.67 -9.49 13.35
C PRO A 9 -10.81 -9.65 12.09
N GLU A 10 -11.46 -9.89 10.96
CA GLU A 10 -10.80 -9.84 9.66
C GLU A 10 -10.37 -8.40 9.39
N ILE A 11 -9.08 -8.18 9.12
CA ILE A 11 -8.48 -6.87 8.89
C ILE A 11 -7.71 -6.91 7.58
N ALA A 12 -8.00 -5.97 6.67
CA ALA A 12 -7.17 -5.68 5.52
C ALA A 12 -6.43 -4.35 5.72
N ILE A 13 -5.10 -4.37 5.64
CA ILE A 13 -4.25 -3.17 5.63
C ILE A 13 -3.74 -2.96 4.21
N LEU A 14 -3.99 -1.78 3.64
CA LEU A 14 -3.49 -1.40 2.33
C LEU A 14 -2.38 -0.36 2.47
N HIS A 15 -1.16 -0.72 2.05
CA HIS A 15 -0.02 0.19 2.02
C HIS A 15 0.02 0.95 0.69
N LEU A 16 -0.14 2.27 0.79
CA LEU A 16 0.09 3.25 -0.28
C LEU A 16 1.32 4.11 0.04
N ILE A 17 2.36 3.46 0.57
CA ILE A 17 3.56 4.15 1.03
C ILE A 17 4.37 4.55 -0.20
N TYR A 18 4.58 5.86 -0.37
CA TYR A 18 5.38 6.43 -1.45
C TYR A 18 6.76 5.77 -1.53
N GLN A 19 7.14 5.30 -2.72
CA GLN A 19 8.47 4.79 -3.00
C GLN A 19 9.33 5.90 -3.58
N GLN A 20 10.39 6.25 -2.85
CA GLN A 20 11.37 7.24 -3.28
C GLN A 20 11.90 6.91 -4.67
N LYS A 21 11.90 7.88 -5.57
CA LYS A 21 12.45 7.69 -6.91
C LYS A 21 13.96 7.81 -6.86
N ALA A 22 14.67 7.05 -7.70
CA ALA A 22 16.13 6.96 -7.67
C ALA A 22 16.87 8.30 -7.89
N TYR A 23 16.18 9.31 -8.43
CA TYR A 23 16.71 10.65 -8.68
C TYR A 23 16.41 11.65 -7.54
N GLU A 24 15.55 11.29 -6.59
CA GLU A 24 15.41 12.03 -5.32
C GLU A 24 16.65 11.70 -4.50
N GLY A 25 17.68 12.55 -4.60
CA GLY A 25 18.89 12.43 -3.81
C GLY A 25 18.65 12.84 -2.34
N ASP A 26 19.71 13.28 -1.68
CA ASP A 26 19.66 13.74 -0.28
C ASP A 26 18.79 15.00 -0.09
N ALA A 27 18.31 15.60 -1.18
CA ALA A 27 17.47 16.80 -1.17
C ALA A 27 15.99 16.55 -0.91
N LYS A 28 15.51 15.29 -0.93
CA LYS A 28 14.08 14.96 -0.78
C LYS A 28 13.39 15.58 0.45
N ASP A 29 14.14 15.79 1.52
CA ASP A 29 13.60 16.32 2.78
C ASP A 29 13.52 17.86 2.81
N HIS A 30 14.12 18.53 1.81
CA HIS A 30 14.13 20.00 1.71
C HIS A 30 13.79 20.55 0.31
N GLU A 31 13.62 19.69 -0.70
CA GLU A 31 13.25 20.07 -2.06
C GLU A 31 11.73 20.10 -2.22
N PHE A 32 11.17 21.31 -2.08
CA PHE A 32 9.74 21.58 -2.22
C PHE A 32 9.41 22.34 -3.51
N SER A 33 10.12 22.04 -4.61
CA SER A 33 9.83 22.66 -5.90
C SER A 33 8.41 22.28 -6.39
N ASP A 34 7.76 23.17 -7.15
CA ASP A 34 6.43 22.88 -7.72
C ASP A 34 6.46 21.61 -8.60
N THR A 35 7.55 21.40 -9.34
CA THR A 35 7.75 20.19 -10.15
C THR A 35 7.81 18.93 -9.28
N SER A 36 8.64 18.91 -8.24
CA SER A 36 8.79 17.75 -7.34
C SER A 36 7.46 17.43 -6.63
N MET A 37 6.74 18.46 -6.17
CA MET A 37 5.43 18.26 -5.52
C MET A 37 4.39 17.68 -6.47
N ARG A 38 4.32 18.16 -7.72
CA ARG A 38 3.42 17.60 -8.74
C ARG A 38 3.75 16.15 -9.04
N GLU A 39 5.03 15.80 -9.12
CA GLU A 39 5.45 14.42 -9.34
C GLU A 39 5.04 13.49 -8.19
N HIS A 40 5.19 13.92 -6.93
CA HIS A 40 4.74 13.13 -5.78
C HIS A 40 3.22 12.95 -5.76
N TRP A 41 2.45 14.02 -6.04
CA TRP A 41 0.99 13.93 -6.13
C TRP A 41 0.54 13.00 -7.25
N GLN A 42 1.18 13.09 -8.41
CA GLN A 42 0.87 12.22 -9.54
C GLN A 42 1.16 10.75 -9.19
N SER A 43 2.29 10.47 -8.54
CA SER A 43 2.61 9.11 -8.06
C SER A 43 1.57 8.58 -7.09
N GLY A 44 1.19 9.36 -6.08
CA GLY A 44 0.16 8.94 -5.10
C GLY A 44 -1.22 8.73 -5.74
N PHE A 45 -1.57 9.54 -6.75
CA PHE A 45 -2.78 9.35 -7.54
C PHE A 45 -2.76 8.03 -8.33
N GLU A 46 -1.63 7.73 -8.98
CA GLU A 46 -1.45 6.50 -9.74
C GLU A 46 -1.52 5.26 -8.86
N ASP A 47 -0.88 5.27 -7.70
CA ASP A 47 -0.90 4.16 -6.73
C ASP A 47 -2.30 3.92 -6.16
N THR A 48 -3.03 5.00 -5.87
CA THR A 48 -4.44 4.91 -5.47
C THR A 48 -5.28 4.27 -6.59
N ASN A 49 -5.11 4.72 -7.83
CA ASN A 49 -5.86 4.19 -8.97
C ASN A 49 -5.53 2.71 -9.23
N ARG A 50 -4.25 2.32 -9.17
CA ARG A 50 -3.81 0.93 -9.27
C ARG A 50 -4.44 0.05 -8.20
N THR A 51 -4.48 0.53 -6.96
CA THR A 51 -5.12 -0.17 -5.84
C THR A 51 -6.61 -0.36 -6.10
N LEU A 52 -7.33 0.71 -6.49
CA LEU A 52 -8.77 0.68 -6.77
C LEU A 52 -9.15 -0.26 -7.93
N LYS A 53 -8.27 -0.44 -8.92
CA LYS A 53 -8.47 -1.42 -10.01
C LYS A 53 -8.41 -2.87 -9.53
N ARG A 54 -7.69 -3.15 -8.43
CA ARG A 54 -7.57 -4.48 -7.83
C ARG A 54 -8.66 -4.72 -6.80
N ARG A 55 -9.88 -4.92 -7.29
CA ARG A 55 -11.08 -5.16 -6.44
C ARG A 55 -10.93 -6.39 -5.53
N ASP A 56 -10.12 -7.36 -5.92
CA ASP A 56 -9.76 -8.52 -5.10
C ASP A 56 -8.99 -8.14 -3.82
N ARG A 57 -8.15 -7.09 -3.87
CA ARG A 57 -7.32 -6.62 -2.75
C ARG A 57 -8.00 -5.61 -1.82
N ILE A 58 -9.22 -5.16 -2.14
CA ILE A 58 -9.98 -4.20 -1.31
C ILE A 58 -11.18 -4.89 -0.65
N LYS A 59 -11.36 -6.19 -0.92
CA LYS A 59 -12.38 -6.98 -0.24
C LYS A 59 -11.92 -7.31 1.17
N MET A 60 -12.89 -7.45 2.06
CA MET A 60 -12.62 -7.99 3.38
C MET A 60 -12.07 -9.42 3.24
N PRO A 61 -11.04 -9.79 4.02
CA PRO A 61 -10.54 -11.16 4.05
C PRO A 61 -11.65 -12.16 4.42
N GLU A 62 -11.50 -13.40 3.96
CA GLU A 62 -12.41 -14.48 4.34
C GLU A 62 -12.24 -14.84 5.81
N GLN A 63 -13.31 -15.39 6.41
CA GLN A 63 -13.27 -15.77 7.82
C GLN A 63 -12.12 -16.76 8.10
N GLY A 64 -11.32 -16.44 9.11
CA GLY A 64 -10.15 -17.21 9.53
C GLY A 64 -8.83 -16.80 8.85
N MET A 65 -8.83 -15.78 7.97
CA MET A 65 -7.58 -15.21 7.43
C MET A 65 -6.89 -14.27 8.43
N GLY A 66 -7.64 -13.63 9.33
CA GLY A 66 -7.14 -12.69 10.33
C GLY A 66 -6.67 -11.38 9.69
N LEU A 67 -5.36 -11.16 9.66
CA LEU A 67 -4.75 -9.94 9.11
C LEU A 67 -4.18 -10.20 7.72
N VAL A 68 -4.64 -9.44 6.73
CA VAL A 68 -4.09 -9.43 5.37
C VAL A 68 -3.49 -8.06 5.08
N VAL A 69 -2.27 -8.05 4.53
CA VAL A 69 -1.57 -6.83 4.14
C VAL A 69 -1.40 -6.81 2.62
N HIS A 70 -1.77 -5.69 2.00
CA HIS A 70 -1.61 -5.45 0.57
C HIS A 70 -0.69 -4.27 0.36
N ASP A 71 0.46 -4.52 -0.25
CA ASP A 71 1.38 -3.47 -0.69
C ASP A 71 1.19 -3.23 -2.18
N VAL A 72 0.93 -1.97 -2.57
CA VAL A 72 0.74 -1.59 -3.97
C VAL A 72 2.04 -1.73 -4.78
N HIS A 73 3.20 -1.69 -4.13
CA HIS A 73 4.52 -1.81 -4.75
C HIS A 73 5.09 -3.23 -4.68
N ARG A 74 4.44 -4.17 -3.97
CA ARG A 74 4.83 -5.58 -3.94
C ARG A 74 3.70 -6.46 -4.46
N GLU A 75 3.92 -7.07 -5.63
CA GLU A 75 2.88 -7.89 -6.27
C GLU A 75 2.77 -9.30 -5.68
N THR A 76 3.78 -9.76 -4.95
CA THR A 76 3.86 -11.11 -4.35
C THR A 76 4.42 -11.06 -2.94
N GLU A 77 3.58 -11.36 -1.95
CA GLU A 77 3.98 -12.26 -0.86
C GLU A 77 3.26 -13.58 -1.11
N SER A 78 3.84 -14.39 -1.99
CA SER A 78 3.60 -15.84 -1.98
C SER A 78 4.61 -16.42 -1.02
N ALA A 79 4.13 -16.86 0.14
CA ALA A 79 4.84 -17.75 1.05
C ALA A 79 3.86 -18.81 1.54
#